data_AF-A0AAW9HXU5-F1
#
_entry.id   AF-A0AAW9HXU5-F1
#
_cell.length_a   1.000
_cell.length_b   1.000
_cell.length_c   1.000
_cell.angle_alpha   90.00
_cell.angle_beta   90.00
_cell.angle_gamma   90.00
#
_symmetry.space_group_name_H-M   'P 1'
#
loop_
_entity.id
_entity.type
_entity.pdbx_description
1 polymer ?
#
loop_
_entity_poly.entity_id
_entity_poly.type
_entity_poly.pdbx_seq_one_letter_code
_entity_poly.pdbx_strand_id
1 'polypeptide(L)' 'MLNTLSIRNLAVVERVDVHFYPGFHVLTGETGAGKSIII' A
#
# COMPACT_ATOMS: atom_id res chain seq x y z
N MET A 1 4.82 7.86 13.12
CA MET A 1 4.81 6.49 12.57
C MET A 1 3.51 6.33 11.82
N LEU A 2 3.50 5.70 10.64
CA LEU A 2 2.22 5.44 9.96
C LEU A 2 1.44 4.42 10.78
N ASN A 3 0.15 4.68 11.05
CA ASN A 3 -0.71 3.74 11.79
C ASN A 3 -1.68 3.01 10.86
N THR A 4 -2.14 3.69 9.81
CA THR A 4 -3.08 3.14 8.83
C THR A 4 -2.81 3.70 7.44
N LEU A 5 -3.14 2.92 6.41
CA LEU A 5 -3.18 3.33 5.01
C LEU A 5 -4.51 2.86 4.43
N SER A 6 -5.28 3.77 3.84
CA SER A 6 -6.50 3.45 3.10
C SER A 6 -6.42 4.09 1.73
N ILE A 7 -6.55 3.28 0.68
CA ILE A 7 -6.54 3.72 -0.72
C ILE A 7 -7.85 3.28 -1.37
N ARG A 8 -8.41 4.17 -2.20
CA ARG A 8 -9.62 3.92 -3.00
C ARG A 8 -9.42 4.52 -4.39
N ASN A 9 -9.66 3.73 -5.43
CA ASN A 9 -9.69 4.14 -6.83
C ASN A 9 -8.48 4.99 -7.26
N LEU A 10 -7.27 4.56 -6.88
CA LEU A 10 -6.03 5.27 -7.21
C LEU A 10 -5.24 4.49 -8.28
N ALA A 11 -5.22 5.03 -9.50
CA ALA A 11 -4.60 4.38 -10.66
C ALA A 11 -5.07 2.93 -10.81
N VAL A 12 -4.16 1.96 -10.72
CA VAL A 12 -4.45 0.52 -10.83
C VAL A 12 -4.97 -0.12 -9.53
N VAL A 13 -5.02 0.65 -8.42
CA VAL A 13 -5.38 0.15 -7.09
C VAL A 13 -6.82 0.55 -6.77
N GLU A 14 -7.75 -0.42 -6.81
CA GLU A 14 -9.16 -0.18 -6.48
C GLU A 14 -9.37 0.05 -4.99
N ARG A 15 -8.79 -0.80 -4.14
CA ARG A 15 -8.99 -0.75 -2.69
C ARG A 15 -7.83 -1.37 -1.92
N VAL A 16 -7.29 -0.63 -0.96
CA VAL A 16 -6.34 -1.13 0.05
C VAL A 16 -6.74 -0.59 1.42
N ASP A 17 -6.67 -1.42 2.45
CA ASP A 17 -6.82 -1.05 3.86
C ASP A 17 -5.74 -1.79 4.66
N VAL A 18 -4.79 -1.06 5.25
CA VAL A 18 -3.66 -1.63 6.00
C VAL A 18 -3.53 -0.93 7.35
N HIS A 19 -3.36 -1.72 8.41
CA HIS A 19 -2.96 -1.25 9.73
C HIS A 19 -1.50 -1.58 9.96
N PHE A 20 -0.71 -0.58 10.32
CA PHE A 20 0.71 -0.74 10.59
C PHE A 20 0.96 -1.00 12.07
N TYR A 21 2.01 -1.78 12.31
CA TYR A 21 2.51 -2.14 13.63
C TYR A 21 4.03 -1.91 13.67
N PRO A 22 4.65 -1.86 14.86
CA PRO A 22 6.09 -1.72 14.97
C PRO A 22 6.82 -2.83 14.21
N GLY A 23 7.87 -2.46 13.47
CA GLY A 23 8.65 -3.39 12.67
C GLY A 23 8.98 -2.86 11.27
N PHE A 24 9.49 -3.74 10.43
CA PHE A 24 9.82 -3.46 9.04
C PHE A 24 8.73 -4.00 8.12
N HIS A 25 8.18 -3.12 7.28
CA HIS A 25 7.11 -3.46 6.34
C HIS A 25 7.68 -3.56 4.93
N VAL A 26 7.37 -4.63 4.22
CA VAL A 26 7.81 -4.86 2.84
C VAL A 26 6.59 -4.90 1.93
N LEU A 27 6.61 -4.08 0.89
CA LEU A 27 5.61 -4.11 -0.18
C LEU A 27 6.19 -4.80 -1.42
N THR A 28 5.69 -5.99 -1.74
CA THR A 28 6.12 -6.80 -2.90
C THR A 28 5.05 -6.89 -3.98
N GLY A 29 5.42 -7.36 -5.17
CA GLY A 29 4.49 -7.57 -6.28
C GLY A 29 5.16 -7.42 -7.64
N GLU A 30 4.45 -7.74 -8.71
CA GLU A 30 4.96 -7.70 -10.09
C GLU A 30 5.08 -6.27 -10.65
N THR A 31 5.71 -6.13 -11.82
CA THR A 31 5.77 -4.85 -12.54
C THR A 31 4.36 -4.40 -12.92
N GLY A 32 4.03 -3.15 -12.64
CA GLY A 32 2.68 -2.61 -12.90
C GLY A 32 1.66 -2.85 -11.79
N ALA A 33 1.99 -3.60 -10.72
CA ALA A 33 1.07 -3.88 -9.61
C ALA A 33 0.73 -2.67 -8.71
N GLY A 34 1.09 -1.44 -9.10
CA GLY A 34 0.75 -0.22 -8.36
C GLY A 34 1.60 0.09 -7.12
N LYS A 35 2.63 -0.70 -6.80
CA LYS A 35 3.47 -0.51 -5.59
C LYS A 35 4.06 0.90 -5.45
N SER A 36 4.58 1.46 -6.54
CA SER A 36 5.23 2.79 -6.52
C SER A 36 4.25 3.95 -6.36
N ILE A 37 2.95 3.71 -6.55
CA ILE A 37 1.88 4.70 -6.35
C ILE A 37 1.41 4.72 -4.89
N ILE A 38 1.73 3.68 -4.12
CA ILE A 38 1.35 3.54 -2.72
C ILE A 38 2.31 4.29 -1.78
N ILE A 39 3.51 4.67 -2.25
CA ILE A 39 4.59 5.29 -1.45
C ILE A 39 4.82 6.74 -1.83
#